data_AF-A0A662XZ60-F1
#
_entry.id   AF-A0A662XZ60-F1
#
_cell.length_a   1.000
_cell.length_b   1.000
_cell.length_c   1.000
_cell.angle_alpha   90.00
_cell.angle_beta   90.00
_cell.angle_gamma   90.00
#
_symmetry.space_group_name_H-M   'P 1'
#
loop_
_entity.id
_entity.type
_entity.pdbx_description
1 polymer ?
#
loop_
_entity_poly.entity_id
_entity_poly.type
_entity_poly.pdbx_seq_one_letter_code
_entity_poly.pdbx_strand_id
1 'polypeptide(L)'
;MEVLSITASSLNRSSLSSRGSSRSTTSRSLPTQHFKMDEGCSSGDNQQHAQPQQPVVTNMKAVRCFRVKEWSPEAEEAFRVQQTGWRDIKEYMETYGEPERWANGFVRCTRVKSNGYYTYWRPHRECDDKYLHTVKLFEYA
;
A
#
# COMPACT_ATOMS: atom_id res chain seq x y z
N MET A 1 -38.43 -45.27 24.79
CA MET A 1 -39.31 -45.02 23.62
C MET A 1 -39.54 -43.52 23.65
N GLU A 2 -38.99 -42.69 22.79
CA GLU A 2 -38.86 -42.83 21.35
C GLU A 2 -37.55 -42.22 20.82
N VAL A 3 -37.08 -42.79 19.70
CA VAL A 3 -35.93 -42.37 18.93
C VAL A 3 -36.38 -41.31 17.93
N LEU A 4 -35.78 -40.12 17.96
CA LEU A 4 -35.94 -39.12 16.90
C LEU A 4 -34.64 -39.06 16.10
N SER A 5 -34.70 -39.70 14.96
CA SER A 5 -33.66 -39.86 13.96
C SER A 5 -33.97 -39.01 12.71
N ILE A 6 -32.95 -38.85 11.84
CA ILE A 6 -33.02 -38.51 10.39
C ILE A 6 -33.03 -36.97 10.13
N THR A 7 -32.21 -36.31 9.29
CA THR A 7 -31.18 -36.66 8.28
C THR A 7 -30.31 -35.43 7.95
N ALA A 8 -29.05 -35.66 7.60
CA ALA A 8 -28.17 -34.66 6.97
C ALA A 8 -28.40 -34.58 5.46
N SER A 9 -28.46 -33.37 4.90
CA SER A 9 -28.54 -33.13 3.46
C SER A 9 -27.34 -32.30 2.99
N SER A 10 -26.33 -32.96 2.43
CA SER A 10 -25.20 -32.31 1.75
C SER A 10 -25.62 -31.75 0.39
N LEU A 11 -25.30 -30.48 0.12
CA LEU A 11 -25.44 -29.88 -1.19
C LEU A 11 -24.20 -30.18 -2.04
N ASN A 12 -24.35 -31.08 -3.01
CA ASN A 12 -23.36 -31.31 -4.07
C ASN A 12 -23.28 -30.08 -4.98
N ARG A 13 -22.12 -29.40 -5.00
CA ARG A 13 -21.78 -28.45 -6.08
C ARG A 13 -21.17 -29.25 -7.23
N SER A 14 -21.95 -29.42 -8.29
CA SER A 14 -21.55 -30.03 -9.55
C SER A 14 -20.44 -29.23 -10.24
N SER A 15 -19.33 -29.91 -10.52
CA SER A 15 -18.24 -29.47 -11.38
C SER A 15 -18.68 -29.43 -12.85
N LEU A 16 -18.65 -28.25 -13.47
CA LEU A 16 -18.84 -28.12 -14.92
C LEU A 16 -17.54 -28.48 -15.63
N SER A 17 -17.49 -29.69 -16.18
CA SER A 17 -16.53 -30.09 -17.20
C SER A 17 -17.11 -29.78 -18.58
N SER A 18 -16.55 -28.79 -19.29
CA SER A 18 -16.82 -28.62 -20.72
C SER A 18 -15.62 -29.10 -21.53
N ARG A 19 -15.82 -30.26 -22.18
CA ARG A 19 -14.94 -30.88 -23.17
C ARG A 19 -14.77 -29.96 -24.38
N GLY A 20 -13.56 -29.98 -24.93
CA GLY A 20 -13.21 -29.30 -26.17
C GLY A 20 -14.01 -29.77 -27.38
N SER A 21 -14.06 -28.90 -28.38
CA SER A 21 -14.47 -29.24 -29.74
C SER A 21 -13.64 -28.42 -30.71
N SER A 22 -12.69 -29.09 -31.34
CA SER A 22 -11.90 -28.60 -32.47
C SER A 22 -12.80 -28.45 -33.69
N ARG A 23 -12.82 -27.29 -34.34
CA ARG A 23 -13.16 -27.16 -35.77
C ARG A 23 -12.37 -26.04 -36.44
N SER A 24 -11.95 -26.35 -37.65
CA SER A 24 -10.88 -25.79 -38.47
C SER A 24 -11.27 -24.54 -39.30
N THR A 25 -10.28 -23.66 -39.45
CA THR A 25 -9.94 -22.78 -40.59
C THR A 25 -11.05 -22.26 -41.53
N THR A 26 -11.22 -20.94 -41.54
CA THR A 26 -11.47 -20.17 -42.77
C THR A 26 -10.76 -18.83 -42.66
N SER A 27 -9.88 -18.58 -43.63
CA SER A 27 -9.01 -17.42 -43.77
C SER A 27 -9.79 -16.14 -44.11
N ARG A 28 -9.65 -15.11 -43.28
CA ARG A 28 -9.79 -13.70 -43.70
C ARG A 28 -8.63 -12.91 -43.09
N SER A 29 -7.67 -12.59 -43.94
CA SER A 29 -6.50 -11.78 -43.63
C SER A 29 -6.92 -10.35 -43.27
N LEU A 30 -6.79 -9.99 -42.00
CA LEU A 30 -6.73 -8.60 -41.56
C LEU A 30 -5.27 -8.14 -41.57
N PRO A 31 -4.96 -6.90 -41.98
CA PRO A 31 -3.59 -6.40 -41.98
C PRO A 31 -3.10 -6.34 -40.53
N THR A 32 -2.16 -7.22 -40.21
CA THR A 32 -1.42 -7.18 -38.96
C THR A 32 -0.57 -5.91 -39.00
N GLN A 33 -0.96 -4.92 -38.20
CA GLN A 33 -0.10 -3.80 -37.83
C GLN A 33 1.10 -4.41 -37.10
N HIS A 34 2.17 -4.67 -37.86
CA HIS A 34 3.45 -5.09 -37.34
C HIS A 34 4.03 -3.91 -36.55
N PHE A 35 3.74 -3.85 -35.25
CA PHE A 35 4.43 -2.96 -34.33
C PHE A 35 5.89 -3.38 -34.28
N LYS A 36 6.71 -2.65 -35.03
CA LYS A 36 8.15 -2.74 -35.05
C LYS A 36 8.64 -2.35 -33.66
N MET A 37 9.03 -3.33 -32.85
CA MET A 37 9.68 -3.08 -31.57
C MET A 37 11.09 -2.60 -31.91
N ASP A 38 11.35 -1.31 -31.72
CA ASP A 38 12.68 -0.74 -31.88
C ASP A 38 13.54 -1.18 -30.70
N GLU A 39 14.66 -1.81 -31.04
CA GLU A 39 15.65 -2.34 -30.14
C GLU A 39 16.58 -1.17 -29.75
N GLY A 40 16.43 -0.64 -28.53
CA GLY A 40 17.20 0.55 -28.17
C GLY A 40 16.99 1.12 -26.78
N CYS A 41 17.29 0.36 -25.72
CA CYS A 41 18.03 0.89 -24.56
C CYS A 41 18.41 -0.23 -23.57
N SER A 42 19.67 -0.66 -23.63
CA SER A 42 20.36 -1.15 -22.44
C SER A 42 20.33 -0.06 -21.38
N SER A 43 19.66 -0.31 -20.26
CA SER A 43 19.81 0.49 -19.05
C SER A 43 19.58 -0.39 -17.84
N GLY A 44 20.71 -0.99 -17.42
CA GLY A 44 21.04 -1.25 -16.03
C GLY A 44 20.03 -2.03 -15.20
N ASP A 45 20.25 -3.33 -15.12
CA ASP A 45 20.08 -4.06 -13.85
C ASP A 45 20.88 -3.35 -12.75
N ASN A 46 20.26 -2.39 -12.07
CA ASN A 46 20.64 -2.03 -10.73
C ASN A 46 19.53 -2.51 -9.81
N GLN A 47 19.53 -3.83 -9.61
CA GLN A 47 18.92 -4.45 -8.45
C GLN A 47 19.65 -3.91 -7.22
N GLN A 48 19.29 -2.69 -6.80
CA GLN A 48 19.58 -2.20 -5.47
C GLN A 48 18.74 -3.04 -4.53
N HIS A 49 19.31 -4.19 -4.19
CA HIS A 49 19.04 -4.89 -2.94
C HIS A 49 19.31 -3.86 -1.84
N ALA A 50 18.28 -3.10 -1.48
CA ALA A 50 18.35 -2.09 -0.44
C ALA A 50 18.66 -2.85 0.85
N GLN A 51 19.94 -2.84 1.21
CA GLN A 51 20.46 -3.19 2.50
C GLN A 51 19.53 -2.63 3.58
N PRO A 52 19.23 -3.39 4.65
CA PRO A 52 18.57 -2.83 5.82
C PRO A 52 19.55 -1.87 6.50
N GLN A 53 19.60 -0.63 5.99
CA GLN A 53 20.25 0.47 6.68
C GLN A 53 19.48 0.66 7.98
N GLN A 54 20.13 0.35 9.08
CA GLN A 54 19.58 0.61 10.40
C GLN A 54 19.17 2.10 10.47
N PRO A 55 18.01 2.42 11.06
CA PRO A 55 17.58 3.80 11.16
C PRO A 55 18.65 4.55 11.96
N VAL A 56 19.38 5.42 11.28
CA VAL A 56 20.16 6.46 11.94
C VAL A 56 19.12 7.35 12.59
N VAL A 57 19.00 7.25 13.91
CA VAL A 57 18.06 8.04 14.68
C VAL A 57 18.77 9.35 14.96
N THR A 58 18.57 10.42 14.16
CA THR A 58 18.95 11.74 14.64
C THR A 58 18.14 12.01 15.90
N ASN A 59 18.85 12.10 17.01
CA ASN A 59 18.29 12.25 18.34
C ASN A 59 17.88 13.71 18.58
N MET A 60 17.11 14.30 17.65
CA MET A 60 16.34 15.50 17.97
C MET A 60 15.26 15.05 18.95
N LYS A 61 15.56 15.18 20.24
CA LYS A 61 14.61 14.81 21.28
C LYS A 61 13.37 15.68 21.15
N ALA A 62 12.22 15.07 20.87
CA ALA A 62 10.95 15.76 20.95
C ALA A 62 10.79 16.34 22.37
N VAL A 63 10.49 17.62 22.46
CA VAL A 63 10.41 18.35 23.72
C VAL A 63 9.06 18.12 24.39
N ARG A 64 8.01 17.98 23.58
CA ARG A 64 6.67 17.63 24.06
C ARG A 64 5.97 16.72 23.07
N CYS A 65 5.09 15.87 23.60
CA CYS A 65 4.14 15.10 22.81
C CYS A 65 2.73 15.38 23.32
N PHE A 66 1.80 15.65 22.41
CA PHE A 66 0.40 15.86 22.75
C PHE A 66 -0.50 15.10 21.79
N ARG A 67 -1.70 14.77 22.26
CA ARG A 67 -2.72 14.11 21.44
C ARG A 67 -3.60 15.15 20.79
N VAL A 68 -3.87 14.93 19.51
CA VAL A 68 -4.68 15.84 18.71
C VAL A 68 -6.15 15.74 19.17
N LYS A 69 -6.79 16.89 19.35
CA LYS A 69 -8.22 16.98 19.67
C LYS A 69 -9.09 17.27 18.45
N GLU A 70 -8.55 18.04 17.50
CA GLU A 70 -9.24 18.48 16.29
C GLU A 70 -8.42 18.14 15.07
N TRP A 71 -9.08 17.77 13.98
CA TRP A 71 -8.38 17.44 12.75
C TRP A 71 -7.64 18.66 12.19
N SER A 72 -6.39 18.47 11.81
CA SER A 72 -5.55 19.45 11.12
C SER A 72 -4.74 18.76 10.02
N PRO A 73 -4.24 19.49 9.01
CA PRO A 73 -3.36 18.94 7.98
C PRO A 73 -2.10 18.27 8.57
N GLU A 74 -1.57 18.82 9.66
CA GLU A 74 -0.43 18.27 10.39
C GLU A 74 -0.80 16.95 11.10
N ALA A 75 -2.00 16.88 11.69
CA ALA A 75 -2.52 15.66 12.30
C ALA A 75 -2.76 14.54 11.27
N GLU A 76 -3.24 14.91 10.07
CA GLU A 76 -3.38 13.97 8.95
C GLU A 76 -2.03 13.40 8.51
N GLU A 77 -1.00 14.25 8.39
CA GLU A 77 0.34 13.81 8.05
C GLU A 77 0.92 12.88 9.13
N ALA A 78 0.81 13.28 10.40
CA ALA A 78 1.23 12.47 11.53
C ALA A 78 0.50 11.13 11.59
N PHE A 79 -0.80 11.09 11.27
CA PHE A 79 -1.58 9.84 11.20
C PHE A 79 -1.03 8.88 10.15
N ARG A 80 -0.74 9.36 8.93
CA ARG A 80 -0.21 8.52 7.82
C ARG A 80 1.17 7.96 8.16
N VAL A 81 2.03 8.80 8.71
CA VAL A 81 3.39 8.44 9.13
C VAL A 81 3.35 7.44 10.29
N GLN A 82 2.50 7.67 11.29
CA GLN A 82 2.37 6.77 12.45
C GLN A 82 1.75 5.43 12.09
N GLN A 83 0.84 5.38 11.12
CA GLN A 83 0.31 4.12 10.64
C GLN A 83 1.34 3.26 9.92
N THR A 84 2.38 3.87 9.36
CA THR A 84 3.50 3.14 8.77
C THR A 84 4.61 2.80 9.78
N GLY A 85 4.41 3.14 11.05
CA GLY A 85 5.32 2.82 12.16
C GLY A 85 6.43 3.84 12.37
N TRP A 86 6.38 4.98 11.68
CA TRP A 86 7.29 6.11 11.91
C TRP A 86 6.71 7.06 12.95
N ARG A 87 7.56 7.73 13.71
CA ARG A 87 7.08 8.71 14.69
C ARG A 87 6.60 9.99 14.00
N ASP A 88 7.45 10.52 13.11
CA ASP A 88 7.29 11.81 12.44
C ASP A 88 7.86 11.77 11.02
N ILE A 89 7.42 12.74 10.21
CA ILE A 89 7.90 12.90 8.84
C ILE A 89 9.41 13.09 8.76
N LYS A 90 10.02 13.74 9.77
CA LYS A 90 11.46 13.95 9.86
C LYS A 90 12.23 12.63 9.96
N GLU A 91 11.75 11.69 10.78
CA GLU A 91 12.35 10.36 10.94
C GLU A 91 12.27 9.56 9.63
N TYR A 92 11.13 9.65 8.96
CA TYR A 92 10.96 9.05 7.63
C TYR A 92 11.91 9.67 6.61
N MET A 93 12.03 11.00 6.59
CA MET A 93 12.90 11.73 5.68
C MET A 93 14.38 11.45 5.88
N GLU A 94 14.80 11.23 7.12
CA GLU A 94 16.17 10.82 7.40
C GLU A 94 16.49 9.42 6.87
N THR A 95 15.53 8.50 6.93
CA THR A 95 15.76 7.10 6.53
C THR A 95 15.60 6.87 5.02
N TYR A 96 14.60 7.49 4.38
CA TYR A 96 14.26 7.26 2.98
C TYR A 96 14.24 8.52 2.11
N GLY A 97 14.42 9.71 2.68
CA GLY A 97 14.31 10.98 1.97
C GLY A 97 12.87 11.49 1.85
N GLU A 98 12.67 12.43 0.95
CA GLU A 98 11.37 13.10 0.79
C GLU A 98 10.29 12.13 0.27
N PRO A 99 9.18 11.93 0.99
CA PRO A 99 8.08 11.10 0.49
C PRO A 99 7.38 11.75 -0.70
N GLU A 100 6.82 10.90 -1.56
CA GLU A 100 5.94 11.38 -2.62
C GLU A 100 4.72 12.07 -2.01
N ARG A 101 4.41 13.29 -2.45
CA ARG A 101 3.26 14.09 -2.01
C ARG A 101 2.24 14.24 -3.13
N TRP A 102 0.98 14.35 -2.77
CA TRP A 102 -0.11 14.76 -3.66
C TRP A 102 -0.03 16.27 -3.93
N ALA A 103 -0.76 16.75 -4.95
CA ALA A 103 -0.81 18.17 -5.31
C ALA A 103 -1.36 19.10 -4.19
N ASN A 104 -2.05 18.52 -3.21
CA ASN A 104 -2.55 19.22 -2.03
C ASN A 104 -1.55 19.25 -0.85
N GLY A 105 -0.38 18.66 -1.01
CA GLY A 105 0.68 18.61 0.01
C GLY A 105 0.63 17.39 0.94
N PHE A 106 -0.40 16.54 0.86
CA PHE A 106 -0.47 15.34 1.69
C PHE A 106 0.44 14.23 1.19
N VAL A 107 0.96 13.43 2.11
CA VAL A 107 1.80 12.28 1.78
C VAL A 107 1.01 11.26 0.96
N ARG A 108 1.52 10.91 -0.21
CA ARG A 108 0.94 9.96 -1.16
C ARG A 108 1.42 8.54 -0.93
N CYS A 109 2.70 8.39 -0.63
CA CYS A 109 3.32 7.09 -0.48
C CYS A 109 4.33 7.10 0.66
N THR A 110 4.21 6.14 1.57
CA THR A 110 5.15 5.92 2.68
C THR A 110 5.54 4.45 2.75
N ARG A 111 6.80 4.15 3.08
CA ARG A 111 7.24 2.78 3.36
C ARG A 111 6.93 2.41 4.81
N VAL A 112 6.48 1.18 5.06
CA VAL A 112 6.27 0.64 6.40
C VAL A 112 7.62 0.34 7.06
N LYS A 113 7.84 0.85 8.29
CA LYS A 113 9.10 0.68 9.03
C LYS A 113 9.47 -0.79 9.28
N SER A 114 8.49 -1.64 9.56
CA SER A 114 8.74 -3.05 9.89
C SER A 114 9.01 -3.92 8.65
N ASN A 115 8.23 -3.73 7.59
CA ASN A 115 8.19 -4.65 6.45
C ASN A 115 8.81 -4.07 5.17
N GLY A 116 9.04 -2.76 5.10
CA GLY A 116 9.57 -2.07 3.91
C GLY A 116 8.60 -1.91 2.74
N TYR A 117 7.39 -2.47 2.82
CA TYR A 117 6.33 -2.32 1.80
C TYR A 117 5.82 -0.89 1.72
N TYR A 118 5.32 -0.51 0.54
CA TYR A 118 4.71 0.80 0.31
C TYR A 118 3.23 0.80 0.71
N THR A 119 2.85 1.82 1.49
CA THR A 119 1.47 2.18 1.79
C THR A 119 1.10 3.41 0.98
N TYR A 120 0.03 3.29 0.20
CA TYR A 120 -0.51 4.36 -0.63
C TYR A 120 -1.69 5.02 0.06
N TRP A 121 -1.67 6.35 0.11
CA TRP A 121 -2.70 7.16 0.73
C TRP A 121 -3.53 7.87 -0.32
N ARG A 122 -4.81 8.12 0.00
CA ARG A 122 -5.68 8.92 -0.86
C ARG A 122 -5.31 10.40 -0.81
N PRO A 123 -5.66 11.16 -1.86
CA PRO A 123 -5.51 12.61 -1.84
C PRO A 123 -6.48 13.27 -0.86
N HIS A 124 -7.63 12.67 -0.55
CA HIS A 124 -8.53 13.25 0.46
C HIS A 124 -8.11 12.87 1.88
N ARG A 125 -8.77 13.51 2.86
CA ARG A 125 -8.68 13.19 4.29
C ARG A 125 -8.98 11.71 4.54
N GLU A 126 -8.13 11.04 5.31
CA GLU A 126 -8.29 9.65 5.77
C GLU A 126 -8.35 9.57 7.30
N CYS A 127 -7.87 10.59 8.02
CA CYS A 127 -7.95 10.64 9.47
C CYS A 127 -9.38 11.02 9.91
N ASP A 128 -10.20 10.00 10.15
CA ASP A 128 -11.50 10.14 10.81
C ASP A 128 -11.33 10.64 12.26
N ASP A 129 -12.33 11.38 12.76
CA ASP A 129 -12.33 11.91 14.14
C ASP A 129 -12.16 10.82 15.20
N LYS A 130 -12.62 9.59 14.90
CA LYS A 130 -12.46 8.42 15.75
C LYS A 130 -10.99 8.05 15.99
N TYR A 131 -10.08 8.39 15.08
CA TYR A 131 -8.66 8.07 15.18
C TYR A 131 -7.81 9.23 15.72
N LEU A 132 -8.35 10.45 15.84
CA LEU A 132 -7.58 11.62 16.30
C LEU A 132 -6.92 11.39 17.67
N HIS A 133 -7.62 10.72 18.59
CA HIS A 133 -7.08 10.41 19.92
C HIS A 133 -5.86 9.48 19.91
N THR A 134 -5.62 8.77 18.81
CA THR A 134 -4.47 7.88 18.63
C THR A 134 -3.24 8.62 18.09
N VAL A 135 -3.46 9.73 17.37
CA VAL A 135 -2.41 10.52 16.73
C VAL A 135 -1.65 11.32 17.78
N LYS A 136 -0.33 11.22 17.74
CA LYS A 136 0.58 11.98 18.59
C LYS A 136 1.29 13.05 17.76
N LEU A 137 1.23 14.30 18.16
CA LEU A 137 2.08 15.34 17.58
C LEU A 137 3.31 15.53 18.47
N PHE A 138 4.47 15.63 17.84
CA PHE A 138 5.75 15.85 18.50
C PHE A 138 6.26 17.23 18.14
N GLU A 139 6.55 18.03 19.16
CA GLU A 139 7.15 19.35 18.98
C GLU A 139 8.62 19.29 19.36
N TYR A 140 9.44 19.93 18.53
CA TYR A 140 10.89 19.98 18.64
C TYR A 140 11.27 21.43 18.98
N ALA A 141 12.13 21.63 19.99
CA ALA A 141 12.70 22.94 20.31
C ALA A 141 14.06 23.15 19.62
#